data_AF-A0A840TIW5-F1
#
_entry.id   AF-A0A840TIW5-F1
#
_cell.length_a   1.000
_cell.length_b   1.000
_cell.length_c   1.000
_cell.angle_alpha   90.00
_cell.angle_beta   90.00
_cell.angle_gamma   90.00
#
_symmetry.space_group_name_H-M   'P 1'
#
loop_
_entity.id
_entity.type
_entity.pdbx_description
1 polymer ?
#
loop_
_entity_poly.entity_id
_entity_poly.type
_entity_poly.pdbx_seq_one_letter_code
_entity_poly.pdbx_strand_id
1 'polypeptide(L)'
;MTLKDLLRILIINGLFANAVNLIFLTSWGQHLWQDWRQALLLGVLILVLQTLLIARLIQPYRPQLRLASTFTGSKLLVALGVGLVVWGLTQACTTLGTGTSLKYPTADRVLKFGLIFLFNSVPNALLEEFVYRHVPVRYGQIRGFSTQQILLLGVAVTFLFSIAHVSAYLFRDHTELSSLTQALRGPFLYGLAFLFVYMATRNIYFVTLVHAFSNNPLYLVRSPFLSTYYLYTFLFVTILWMITNEVLARRASLRRSP
;
A
#
# COMPACT_ATOMS: atom_id res chain seq x y z
N MET A 1 -4.81 -23.74 -0.04
CA MET A 1 -5.74 -22.66 -0.36
C MET A 1 -6.15 -22.82 -1.82
N THR A 2 -7.46 -22.88 -2.11
CA THR A 2 -8.01 -22.97 -3.47
C THR A 2 -8.24 -21.58 -4.07
N LEU A 3 -8.55 -21.50 -5.37
CA LEU A 3 -8.93 -20.22 -6.01
C LEU A 3 -10.19 -19.62 -5.36
N LYS A 4 -11.17 -20.47 -5.02
CA LYS A 4 -12.41 -20.06 -4.34
C LYS A 4 -12.09 -19.38 -3.01
N ASP A 5 -11.12 -19.91 -2.26
CA ASP A 5 -10.70 -19.32 -0.98
C ASP A 5 -10.04 -17.96 -1.16
N LEU A 6 -9.16 -17.83 -2.16
CA LEU A 6 -8.53 -16.55 -2.50
C LEU A 6 -9.59 -15.51 -2.88
N LEU A 7 -10.50 -15.84 -3.79
CA LEU A 7 -11.58 -14.96 -4.21
C LEU A 7 -12.48 -14.57 -3.04
N ARG A 8 -12.81 -15.52 -2.16
CA ARG A 8 -13.58 -15.25 -0.94
C ARG A 8 -12.89 -14.21 -0.05
N ILE A 9 -11.58 -14.34 0.18
CA ILE A 9 -10.81 -13.37 0.98
C ILE A 9 -10.88 -11.97 0.34
N LEU A 10 -10.60 -11.89 -0.96
CA LEU A 10 -10.54 -10.62 -1.70
C LEU A 10 -11.91 -9.92 -1.77
N ILE A 11 -12.97 -10.68 -2.09
CA ILE A 11 -14.33 -10.16 -2.22
C ILE A 11 -14.86 -9.71 -0.85
N ILE A 12 -14.72 -10.52 0.20
CA ILE A 12 -15.22 -10.14 1.53
C ILE A 12 -14.49 -8.91 2.05
N ASN A 13 -13.16 -8.81 1.85
CA ASN A 13 -12.42 -7.61 2.23
C ASN A 13 -12.87 -6.38 1.41
N GLY A 14 -13.05 -6.54 0.10
CA GLY A 14 -13.55 -5.47 -0.77
C GLY A 14 -14.96 -5.01 -0.38
N LEU A 15 -15.86 -5.94 -0.08
CA LEU A 15 -17.22 -5.63 0.38
C LEU A 15 -17.21 -4.92 1.73
N PHE A 16 -16.35 -5.34 2.66
CA PHE A 16 -16.18 -4.65 3.94
C PHE A 16 -15.71 -3.21 3.73
N ALA A 17 -14.69 -2.99 2.90
CA ALA A 17 -14.22 -1.65 2.57
C ALA A 17 -15.32 -0.80 1.92
N ASN A 18 -16.13 -1.38 1.03
CA ASN A 18 -17.24 -0.66 0.43
C ASN A 18 -18.33 -0.31 1.45
N ALA A 19 -18.70 -1.25 2.32
CA ALA A 19 -19.70 -1.04 3.37
C ALA A 19 -19.29 0.07 4.35
N VAL A 20 -18.01 0.15 4.70
CA VAL A 20 -17.47 1.25 5.51
C VAL A 20 -17.66 2.60 4.81
N ASN A 21 -17.40 2.67 3.50
CA ASN A 21 -17.57 3.92 2.75
C ASN A 21 -19.05 4.33 2.60
N LEU A 22 -20.00 3.41 2.72
CA LEU A 22 -21.43 3.75 2.75
C LEU A 22 -21.83 4.56 3.99
N ILE A 23 -21.03 4.56 5.06
CA ILE A 23 -21.28 5.40 6.24
C ILE A 23 -21.32 6.89 5.84
N PHE A 24 -20.56 7.30 4.83
CA PHE A 24 -20.52 8.67 4.32
C PHE A 24 -21.74 9.09 3.48
N LEU A 25 -22.69 8.18 3.25
CA LEU A 25 -24.03 8.55 2.76
C LEU A 25 -24.84 9.32 3.80
N THR A 26 -24.51 9.15 5.09
CA THR A 26 -25.21 9.82 6.18
C THR A 26 -24.58 11.16 6.50
N SER A 27 -25.41 12.15 6.88
CA SER A 27 -24.93 13.46 7.35
C SER A 27 -24.02 13.34 8.58
N TRP A 28 -24.30 12.36 9.45
CA TRP A 28 -23.46 12.03 10.60
C TRP A 28 -22.05 11.58 10.17
N GLY A 29 -21.94 10.67 9.20
CA GLY A 29 -20.65 10.21 8.67
C GLY A 29 -19.83 11.34 8.04
N GLN A 30 -20.48 12.28 7.36
CA GLN A 30 -19.83 13.47 6.81
C GLN A 30 -19.32 14.42 7.91
N HIS A 31 -20.09 14.60 8.99
CA HIS A 31 -19.69 15.45 10.11
C HIS A 31 -18.48 14.87 10.88
N LEU A 32 -18.46 13.56 11.09
CA LEU A 32 -17.31 12.86 11.70
C LEU A 32 -16.00 13.09 10.94
N TRP A 33 -16.07 13.24 9.62
CA TRP A 33 -14.88 13.47 8.78
C TRP A 33 -14.26 14.86 8.97
N GLN A 34 -15.04 15.83 9.45
CA GLN A 34 -14.58 17.21 9.67
C GLN A 34 -13.70 17.33 10.93
N ASP A 35 -13.91 16.47 11.93
CA ASP A 35 -13.07 16.38 13.13
C ASP A 35 -12.10 15.20 13.02
N TRP A 36 -10.81 15.51 12.79
CA TRP A 36 -9.78 14.50 12.62
C TRP A 36 -9.61 13.56 13.83
N ARG A 37 -9.98 13.99 15.04
CA ARG A 37 -9.90 13.14 16.24
C ARG A 37 -10.99 12.08 16.21
N GLN A 38 -12.21 12.47 15.84
CA GLN A 38 -13.34 11.55 15.69
C GLN A 38 -13.12 10.61 14.51
N ALA A 39 -12.63 11.15 13.38
CA ALA A 39 -12.24 10.34 12.23
C ALA A 39 -11.14 9.32 12.57
N LEU A 40 -10.15 9.70 13.40
CA LEU A 40 -9.10 8.80 13.85
C LEU A 40 -9.67 7.66 14.70
N LEU A 41 -10.54 7.95 15.67
CA LEU A 41 -11.19 6.94 16.51
C LEU A 41 -12.03 5.97 15.70
N LEU A 42 -12.86 6.49 14.79
CA LEU A 42 -13.64 5.65 13.87
C LEU A 42 -12.72 4.80 12.98
N GLY A 43 -11.65 5.38 12.46
CA GLY A 43 -10.65 4.68 11.66
C GLY A 43 -10.00 3.53 12.41
N VAL A 44 -9.60 3.73 13.67
CA VAL A 44 -9.05 2.67 14.53
C VAL A 44 -10.09 1.56 14.76
N LEU A 45 -11.35 1.91 15.03
CA LEU A 45 -12.43 0.93 15.18
C LEU A 45 -12.61 0.09 13.92
N ILE A 46 -12.70 0.72 12.75
CA ILE A 46 -12.81 0.04 11.46
C ILE A 46 -11.62 -0.90 11.24
N LEU A 47 -10.40 -0.45 11.55
CA LEU A 47 -9.18 -1.24 11.42
C LEU A 47 -9.17 -2.48 12.33
N VAL A 48 -9.65 -2.35 13.57
CA VAL A 48 -9.82 -3.50 14.47
C VAL A 48 -10.80 -4.50 13.85
N LEU A 49 -11.96 -4.04 13.39
CA LEU A 49 -12.96 -4.91 12.76
C LEU A 49 -12.41 -5.60 11.50
N GLN A 50 -11.71 -4.86 10.64
CA GLN A 50 -11.10 -5.40 9.42
C GLN A 50 -10.00 -6.43 9.75
N THR A 51 -9.19 -6.14 10.76
CA THR A 51 -8.12 -7.05 11.23
C THR A 51 -8.73 -8.36 11.73
N LEU A 52 -9.79 -8.29 12.54
CA LEU A 52 -10.49 -9.49 13.05
C LEU A 52 -11.13 -10.29 11.91
N LEU A 53 -11.74 -9.61 10.94
CA LEU A 53 -12.31 -10.22 9.75
C LEU A 53 -11.24 -10.96 8.94
N ILE A 54 -10.14 -10.28 8.58
CA ILE A 54 -9.03 -10.85 7.83
C ILE A 54 -8.42 -12.02 8.62
N ALA A 55 -8.16 -11.84 9.92
CA ALA A 55 -7.59 -12.88 10.78
C ALA A 55 -8.44 -14.15 10.76
N ARG A 56 -9.77 -14.02 10.81
CA ARG A 56 -10.71 -15.15 10.72
C ARG A 56 -10.70 -15.79 9.34
N LEU A 57 -10.70 -14.99 8.26
CA LEU A 57 -10.68 -15.50 6.89
C LEU A 57 -9.41 -16.27 6.55
N ILE A 58 -8.26 -15.84 7.07
CA ILE A 58 -6.96 -16.46 6.78
C ILE A 58 -6.56 -17.56 7.77
N GLN A 59 -7.28 -17.72 8.89
CA GLN A 59 -6.92 -18.66 9.97
C GLN A 59 -6.63 -20.09 9.46
N PRO A 60 -7.43 -20.68 8.54
CA PRO A 60 -7.16 -22.01 8.00
C PRO A 60 -5.88 -22.11 7.14
N TYR A 61 -5.37 -20.97 6.66
CA TYR A 61 -4.26 -20.89 5.70
C TYR A 61 -2.98 -20.33 6.30
N ARG A 62 -2.96 -20.02 7.60
CA ARG A 62 -1.78 -19.44 8.31
C ARG A 62 -0.46 -20.18 8.02
N PRO A 63 -0.38 -21.52 8.06
CA PRO A 63 0.87 -22.22 7.75
C PRO A 63 1.37 -21.98 6.32
N GLN A 64 0.45 -21.86 5.37
CA GLN A 64 0.74 -21.69 3.94
C GLN A 64 1.21 -20.26 3.61
N LEU A 65 0.71 -19.27 4.37
CA LEU A 65 1.04 -17.85 4.23
C LEU A 65 2.43 -17.50 4.80
N ARG A 66 3.05 -18.37 5.59
CA ARG A 66 4.41 -18.18 6.16
C ARG A 66 4.59 -16.83 6.88
N LEU A 67 3.62 -16.46 7.73
CA LEU A 67 3.57 -15.16 8.40
C LEU A 67 4.87 -14.80 9.14
N ALA A 68 5.52 -15.78 9.80
CA ALA A 68 6.80 -15.56 10.50
C ALA A 68 7.93 -15.05 9.59
N SER A 69 8.00 -15.53 8.35
CA SER A 69 8.99 -15.06 7.36
C SER A 69 8.58 -13.76 6.66
N THR A 70 7.29 -13.45 6.68
CA THR A 70 6.72 -12.22 6.11
C THR A 70 6.98 -11.04 7.03
N PHE A 71 6.73 -11.21 8.33
CA PHE A 71 6.82 -10.18 9.35
C PHE A 71 8.05 -10.38 10.23
N THR A 72 9.20 -9.91 9.74
CA THR A 72 10.47 -9.94 10.49
C THR A 72 10.97 -8.53 10.79
N GLY A 73 11.58 -8.34 11.95
CA GLY A 73 12.14 -7.04 12.35
C GLY A 73 13.20 -6.52 11.37
N SER A 74 14.02 -7.41 10.80
CA SER A 74 15.03 -7.03 9.79
C SER A 74 14.39 -6.43 8.54
N LYS A 75 13.31 -7.02 8.03
CA LYS A 75 12.55 -6.45 6.90
C LYS A 75 11.95 -5.09 7.23
N LEU A 76 11.46 -4.90 8.46
CA LEU A 76 10.95 -3.61 8.91
C LEU A 76 12.05 -2.55 8.93
N LEU A 77 13.21 -2.84 9.53
CA LEU A 77 14.34 -1.91 9.57
C LEU A 77 14.83 -1.51 8.18
N VAL A 78 14.94 -2.50 7.29
CA VAL A 78 15.25 -2.26 5.87
C VAL A 78 14.20 -1.36 5.23
N ALA A 79 12.91 -1.64 5.44
CA ALA A 79 11.83 -0.86 4.85
C ALA A 79 11.82 0.59 5.37
N LEU A 80 12.10 0.80 6.65
CA LEU A 80 12.24 2.14 7.24
C LEU A 80 13.41 2.90 6.61
N GLY A 81 14.58 2.26 6.51
CA GLY A 81 15.75 2.88 5.88
C GLY A 81 15.51 3.25 4.42
N VAL A 82 14.95 2.33 3.62
CA VAL A 82 14.61 2.59 2.22
C VAL A 82 13.49 3.65 2.11
N GLY A 83 12.49 3.63 2.98
CA GLY A 83 11.43 4.62 3.04
C GLY A 83 11.97 6.04 3.29
N LEU A 84 12.95 6.18 4.19
CA LEU A 84 13.64 7.46 4.43
C LEU A 84 14.42 7.92 3.18
N VAL A 85 15.09 7.01 2.48
CA VAL A 85 15.77 7.32 1.21
C VAL A 85 14.77 7.80 0.15
N VAL A 86 13.65 7.09 -0.03
CA VAL A 86 12.59 7.51 -0.98
C VAL A 86 12.04 8.88 -0.61
N TRP A 87 11.76 9.11 0.67
CA TRP A 87 11.24 10.39 1.14
C TRP A 87 12.24 11.55 0.92
N GLY A 88 13.51 11.34 1.26
CA GLY A 88 14.57 12.33 1.07
C GLY A 88 14.82 12.66 -0.41
N LEU A 89 14.95 11.62 -1.25
CA LEU A 89 15.15 11.78 -2.69
C LEU A 89 13.95 12.46 -3.35
N THR A 90 12.73 12.14 -2.95
CA THR A 90 11.52 12.77 -3.50
C THR A 90 11.57 14.29 -3.29
N GLN A 91 11.97 14.72 -2.10
CA GLN A 91 12.10 16.15 -1.77
C GLN A 91 13.27 16.80 -2.51
N ALA A 92 14.41 16.14 -2.59
CA ALA A 92 15.56 16.65 -3.35
C ALA A 92 15.19 16.82 -4.83
N CYS A 93 14.62 15.80 -5.46
CA CYS A 93 14.18 15.85 -6.85
C CYS A 93 13.09 16.90 -7.09
N THR A 94 12.13 17.05 -6.16
CA THR A 94 11.08 18.09 -6.27
C THR A 94 11.70 19.48 -6.17
N THR A 95 12.56 19.73 -5.17
CA THR A 95 13.25 21.01 -4.98
C THR A 95 14.07 21.39 -6.21
N LEU A 96 14.88 20.46 -6.72
CA LEU A 96 15.73 20.69 -7.90
C LEU A 96 14.90 20.86 -9.17
N GLY A 97 13.82 20.11 -9.32
CA GLY A 97 12.98 20.13 -10.51
C GLY A 97 12.05 21.33 -10.60
N THR A 98 11.62 21.90 -9.48
CA THR A 98 10.64 23.01 -9.45
C THR A 98 11.17 24.31 -8.87
N GLY A 99 12.39 24.32 -8.33
CA GLY A 99 12.97 25.49 -7.64
C GLY A 99 12.23 25.89 -6.36
N THR A 100 11.32 25.05 -5.86
CA THR A 100 10.48 25.38 -4.70
C THR A 100 11.27 25.20 -3.40
N SER A 101 11.21 26.20 -2.52
CA SER A 101 11.90 26.16 -1.24
C SER A 101 11.26 25.19 -0.23
N LEU A 102 12.07 24.78 0.75
CA LEU A 102 11.61 23.99 1.89
C LEU A 102 10.69 24.82 2.79
N LYS A 103 9.55 24.25 3.16
CA LYS A 103 8.58 24.80 4.11
C LYS A 103 8.31 23.80 5.21
N TYR A 104 8.86 24.08 6.40
CA TYR A 104 8.67 23.23 7.56
C TYR A 104 7.20 23.26 8.03
N PRO A 105 6.59 22.11 8.34
CA PRO A 105 5.24 22.03 8.90
C PRO A 105 5.21 22.55 10.34
N THR A 106 4.05 23.03 10.78
CA THR A 106 3.81 23.38 12.19
C THR A 106 3.84 22.12 13.07
N ALA A 107 4.11 22.29 14.38
CA ALA A 107 4.10 21.18 15.34
C ALA A 107 2.76 20.43 15.35
N ASP A 108 1.64 21.15 15.30
CA ASP A 108 0.30 20.57 15.20
C ASP A 108 0.13 19.69 13.95
N ARG A 109 0.61 20.14 12.79
CA ARG A 109 0.56 19.35 11.56
C ARG A 109 1.42 18.09 11.65
N VAL A 110 2.59 18.16 12.27
CA VAL A 110 3.46 17.00 12.50
C VAL A 110 2.80 16.01 13.45
N LEU A 111 2.19 16.49 14.55
CA LEU A 111 1.45 15.66 15.49
C LEU A 111 0.26 14.97 14.81
N LYS A 112 -0.57 15.72 14.10
CA LYS A 112 -1.71 15.20 13.35
C LYS A 112 -1.27 14.17 12.32
N PHE A 113 -0.20 14.46 11.56
CA PHE A 113 0.39 13.49 10.65
C PHE A 113 0.83 12.23 11.40
N GLY A 114 1.61 12.35 12.47
CA GLY A 114 2.14 11.20 13.21
C GLY A 114 1.03 10.29 13.73
N LEU A 115 -0.02 10.85 14.33
CA LEU A 115 -1.15 10.09 14.84
C LEU A 115 -1.93 9.39 13.72
N ILE A 116 -2.29 10.11 12.65
CA ILE A 116 -3.02 9.51 11.52
C ILE A 116 -2.14 8.48 10.81
N PHE A 117 -0.86 8.77 10.60
CA PHE A 117 0.06 7.89 9.89
C PHE A 117 0.27 6.58 10.63
N LEU A 118 0.51 6.62 11.95
CA LEU A 118 0.77 5.44 12.77
C LEU A 118 -0.48 4.62 13.08
N PHE A 119 -1.61 5.26 13.37
CA PHE A 119 -2.82 4.56 13.82
C PHE A 119 -3.86 4.34 12.73
N ASN A 120 -3.68 4.94 11.55
CA ASN A 120 -4.60 4.78 10.43
C ASN A 120 -3.87 4.37 9.14
N SER A 121 -2.99 5.22 8.61
CA SER A 121 -2.40 5.01 7.28
C SER A 121 -1.54 3.75 7.17
N VAL A 122 -0.62 3.52 8.11
CA VAL A 122 0.26 2.34 8.11
C VAL A 122 -0.51 1.04 8.35
N PRO A 123 -1.35 0.90 9.38
CA PRO A 123 -2.10 -0.33 9.59
C PRO A 123 -3.06 -0.63 8.44
N ASN A 124 -3.76 0.38 7.90
CA ASN A 124 -4.65 0.19 6.76
C ASN A 124 -3.89 -0.31 5.52
N ALA A 125 -2.81 0.40 5.16
CA ALA A 125 -1.95 -0.01 4.05
C ALA A 125 -1.35 -1.40 4.28
N LEU A 126 -1.00 -1.76 5.51
CA LEU A 126 -0.47 -3.10 5.82
C LEU A 126 -1.50 -4.20 5.55
N LEU A 127 -2.74 -4.00 5.99
CA LEU A 127 -3.83 -4.95 5.75
C LEU A 127 -4.14 -5.07 4.25
N GLU A 128 -4.21 -3.95 3.54
CA GLU A 128 -4.46 -3.94 2.10
C GLU A 128 -3.32 -4.63 1.32
N GLU A 129 -2.06 -4.28 1.59
CA GLU A 129 -0.92 -4.92 0.94
C GLU A 129 -0.83 -6.41 1.28
N PHE A 130 -1.17 -6.78 2.51
CA PHE A 130 -1.22 -8.18 2.91
C PHE A 130 -2.29 -8.94 2.10
N VAL A 131 -3.52 -8.42 2.02
CA VAL A 131 -4.64 -9.07 1.33
C VAL A 131 -4.49 -9.07 -0.19
N TYR A 132 -4.10 -7.94 -0.78
CA TYR A 132 -4.09 -7.78 -2.24
C TYR A 132 -2.75 -8.11 -2.89
N ARG A 133 -1.63 -8.14 -2.14
CA ARG A 133 -0.29 -8.44 -2.71
C ARG A 133 0.27 -9.73 -2.14
N HIS A 134 0.38 -9.84 -0.82
CA HIS A 134 0.99 -11.03 -0.21
C HIS A 134 0.18 -12.31 -0.44
N VAL A 135 -1.11 -12.31 -0.11
CA VAL A 135 -1.97 -13.51 -0.21
C VAL A 135 -2.05 -14.09 -1.63
N PRO A 136 -2.29 -13.29 -2.71
CA PRO A 136 -2.32 -13.80 -4.08
C PRO A 136 -0.97 -14.30 -4.58
N VAL A 137 0.13 -13.63 -4.21
CA VAL A 137 1.47 -14.11 -4.56
C VAL A 137 1.75 -15.46 -3.90
N ARG A 138 1.43 -15.59 -2.60
CA ARG A 138 1.59 -16.87 -1.88
C ARG A 138 0.71 -17.95 -2.48
N TYR A 139 -0.53 -17.64 -2.84
CA TYR A 139 -1.41 -18.54 -3.57
C TYR A 139 -0.74 -19.09 -4.84
N GLY A 140 -0.26 -18.20 -5.71
CA GLY A 140 0.39 -18.63 -6.96
C GLY A 140 1.63 -19.49 -6.71
N GLN A 141 2.45 -19.14 -5.71
CA GLN A 141 3.61 -19.94 -5.32
C GLN A 141 3.23 -21.34 -4.81
N ILE A 142 2.16 -21.47 -4.01
CA ILE A 142 1.66 -22.76 -3.52
C ILE A 142 1.14 -23.62 -4.67
N ARG A 143 0.55 -23.00 -5.69
CA ARG A 143 0.03 -23.67 -6.89
C ARG A 143 1.10 -23.98 -7.95
N GLY A 144 2.36 -23.62 -7.70
CA GLY A 144 3.45 -23.83 -8.65
C GLY A 144 3.35 -22.97 -9.91
N PHE A 145 2.69 -21.82 -9.83
CA PHE A 145 2.57 -20.90 -10.97
C PHE A 145 3.94 -20.32 -11.34
N SER A 146 4.17 -20.14 -12.64
CA SER A 146 5.33 -19.40 -13.14
C SER A 146 5.28 -17.93 -12.70
N THR A 147 6.41 -17.24 -12.76
CA THR A 147 6.49 -15.81 -12.45
C THR A 147 5.49 -15.00 -13.28
N GLN A 148 5.34 -15.31 -14.57
CA GLN A 148 4.40 -14.63 -15.47
C GLN A 148 2.95 -14.85 -15.04
N GLN A 149 2.59 -16.06 -14.63
CA GLN A 149 1.25 -16.37 -14.12
C GLN A 149 0.96 -15.65 -12.80
N ILE A 150 1.95 -15.54 -11.90
CA ILE A 150 1.82 -14.77 -10.65
C ILE A 150 1.65 -13.28 -10.96
N LEU A 151 2.38 -12.73 -11.94
CA LEU A 151 2.22 -11.35 -12.37
C LEU A 151 0.82 -11.09 -12.94
N LEU A 152 0.33 -11.96 -13.82
CA LEU A 152 -1.03 -11.85 -14.38
C LEU A 152 -2.11 -11.92 -13.28
N LEU A 153 -1.95 -12.84 -12.32
CA LEU A 153 -2.81 -12.89 -11.14
C LEU A 153 -2.76 -11.57 -10.36
N GLY A 154 -1.56 -11.03 -10.13
CA GLY A 154 -1.38 -9.75 -9.45
C GLY A 154 -2.06 -8.58 -10.18
N VAL A 155 -2.01 -8.54 -11.51
CA VAL A 155 -2.74 -7.55 -12.32
C VAL A 155 -4.25 -7.70 -12.14
N ALA A 156 -4.77 -8.92 -12.20
CA ALA A 156 -6.19 -9.19 -11.98
C ALA A 156 -6.65 -8.80 -10.56
N VAL A 157 -5.85 -9.09 -9.54
CA VAL A 157 -6.14 -8.67 -8.16
C VAL A 157 -6.05 -7.16 -7.99
N THR A 158 -5.13 -6.50 -8.69
CA THR A 158 -5.03 -5.03 -8.70
C THR A 158 -6.26 -4.38 -9.34
N PHE A 159 -6.83 -5.02 -10.37
CA PHE A 159 -8.11 -4.58 -10.95
C PHE A 159 -9.25 -4.69 -9.92
N LEU A 160 -9.34 -5.81 -9.19
CA LEU A 160 -10.31 -5.98 -8.10
C LEU A 160 -10.10 -4.96 -6.97
N PHE A 161 -8.84 -4.68 -6.61
CA PHE A 161 -8.49 -3.64 -5.63
C PHE A 161 -8.99 -2.27 -6.08
N SER A 162 -8.81 -1.91 -7.36
CA SER A 162 -9.35 -0.65 -7.89
C SER A 162 -10.87 -0.59 -7.77
N ILE A 163 -11.59 -1.65 -8.19
CA ILE A 163 -13.05 -1.73 -8.05
C ILE A 163 -13.51 -1.59 -6.59
N ALA A 164 -12.73 -2.06 -5.62
CA ALA A 164 -13.07 -1.91 -4.21
C ALA A 164 -13.17 -0.44 -3.75
N HIS A 165 -12.70 0.53 -4.54
CA HIS A 165 -12.78 1.96 -4.26
C HIS A 165 -14.03 2.64 -4.83
N VAL A 166 -14.89 1.93 -5.58
CA VAL A 166 -16.06 2.53 -6.25
C VAL A 166 -16.96 3.29 -5.28
N SER A 167 -17.33 2.69 -4.14
CA SER A 167 -18.17 3.37 -3.14
C SER A 167 -17.49 4.59 -2.51
N ALA A 168 -16.18 4.54 -2.29
CA ALA A 168 -15.43 5.70 -1.79
C ALA A 168 -15.53 6.86 -2.78
N TYR A 169 -15.31 6.60 -4.07
CA TYR A 169 -15.40 7.66 -5.08
C TYR A 169 -16.81 8.21 -5.23
N LEU A 170 -17.81 7.33 -5.31
CA LEU A 170 -19.20 7.77 -5.52
C LEU A 170 -19.77 8.50 -4.30
N PHE A 171 -19.51 8.01 -3.09
CA PHE A 171 -20.23 8.46 -1.89
C PHE A 171 -19.41 9.36 -0.97
N ARG A 172 -18.11 9.12 -0.83
CA ARG A 172 -17.23 9.96 0.00
C ARG A 172 -16.67 11.14 -0.81
N ASP A 173 -16.21 10.87 -2.03
CA ASP A 173 -15.55 11.88 -2.87
C ASP A 173 -16.51 12.55 -3.86
N HIS A 174 -17.79 12.17 -3.86
CA HIS A 174 -18.85 12.71 -4.73
C HIS A 174 -18.47 12.74 -6.22
N THR A 175 -17.71 11.74 -6.67
CA THR A 175 -17.33 11.59 -8.07
C THR A 175 -18.56 11.19 -8.89
N GLU A 176 -18.81 11.91 -9.99
CA GLU A 176 -19.88 11.55 -10.93
C GLU A 176 -19.62 10.17 -11.56
N LEU A 177 -20.69 9.43 -11.85
CA LEU A 177 -20.59 8.10 -12.47
C LEU A 177 -19.84 8.15 -13.82
N SER A 178 -20.03 9.23 -14.58
CA SER A 178 -19.33 9.52 -15.86
C SER A 178 -17.81 9.58 -15.71
N SER A 179 -17.32 10.00 -14.54
CA SER A 179 -15.90 10.22 -14.23
C SER A 179 -15.28 9.05 -13.44
N LEU A 180 -16.08 8.03 -13.09
CA LEU A 180 -15.64 6.94 -12.23
C LEU A 180 -14.47 6.15 -12.83
N THR A 181 -14.49 5.87 -14.12
CA THR A 181 -13.39 5.16 -14.81
C THR A 181 -12.06 5.93 -14.69
N GLN A 182 -12.10 7.26 -14.78
CA GLN A 182 -10.92 8.10 -14.61
C GLN A 182 -10.41 8.09 -13.17
N ALA A 183 -11.33 8.14 -12.18
CA ALA A 183 -10.97 8.05 -10.77
C ALA A 183 -10.32 6.70 -10.42
N LEU A 184 -10.86 5.59 -10.94
CA LEU A 184 -10.37 4.22 -10.72
C LEU A 184 -9.00 3.93 -11.37
N ARG A 185 -8.59 4.75 -12.35
CA ARG A 185 -7.26 4.64 -12.97
C ARG A 185 -6.15 4.85 -11.95
N GLY A 186 -6.33 5.77 -11.00
CA GLY A 186 -5.35 6.05 -9.95
C GLY A 186 -5.01 4.82 -9.11
N PRO A 187 -5.98 4.24 -8.38
CA PRO A 187 -5.77 3.03 -7.57
C PRO A 187 -5.25 1.84 -8.38
N PHE A 188 -5.65 1.71 -9.65
CA PHE A 188 -5.12 0.66 -10.51
C PHE A 188 -3.63 0.85 -10.80
N LEU A 189 -3.22 2.04 -11.27
CA LEU A 189 -1.82 2.32 -11.60
C LEU A 189 -0.90 2.28 -10.37
N TYR A 190 -1.32 2.88 -9.26
CA TYR A 190 -0.58 2.77 -8.00
C TYR A 190 -0.53 1.32 -7.53
N GLY A 191 -1.63 0.58 -7.68
CA GLY A 191 -1.66 -0.82 -7.30
C GLY A 191 -0.71 -1.71 -8.12
N LEU A 192 -0.50 -1.40 -9.39
CA LEU A 192 0.52 -2.05 -10.23
C LEU A 192 1.93 -1.69 -9.77
N ALA A 193 2.15 -0.42 -9.42
CA ALA A 193 3.43 0.03 -8.89
C ALA A 193 3.75 -0.67 -7.55
N PHE A 194 2.76 -0.82 -6.67
CA PHE A 194 2.90 -1.54 -5.40
C PHE A 194 3.14 -3.04 -5.62
N LEU A 195 2.45 -3.65 -6.59
CA LEU A 195 2.72 -5.03 -7.00
C LEU A 195 4.18 -5.18 -7.46
N PHE A 196 4.69 -4.27 -8.28
CA PHE A 196 6.08 -4.27 -8.71
C PHE A 196 7.05 -4.18 -7.52
N VAL A 197 6.85 -3.21 -6.61
CA VAL A 197 7.66 -3.06 -5.38
C VAL A 197 7.65 -4.36 -4.57
N TYR A 198 6.48 -4.96 -4.37
CA TYR A 198 6.36 -6.19 -3.60
C TYR A 198 7.02 -7.40 -4.28
N MET A 199 6.86 -7.54 -5.60
CA MET A 199 7.49 -8.62 -6.38
C MET A 199 9.01 -8.50 -6.40
N ALA A 200 9.53 -7.28 -6.51
CA ALA A 200 10.95 -6.97 -6.54
C ALA A 200 11.63 -7.20 -5.19
N THR A 201 10.98 -6.80 -4.09
CA THR A 201 11.63 -6.75 -2.77
C THR A 201 11.23 -7.89 -1.84
N ARG A 202 10.07 -8.52 -2.05
CA ARG A 202 9.45 -9.48 -1.12
C ARG A 202 9.36 -8.95 0.32
N ASN A 203 9.31 -7.63 0.47
CA ASN A 203 9.25 -6.92 1.74
C ASN A 203 7.90 -6.23 1.87
N ILE A 204 7.02 -6.79 2.70
CA ILE A 204 5.67 -6.27 2.91
C ILE A 204 5.71 -4.87 3.53
N TYR A 205 6.64 -4.62 4.46
CA TYR A 205 6.76 -3.32 5.11
C TYR A 205 7.16 -2.23 4.13
N PHE A 206 7.99 -2.53 3.13
CA PHE A 206 8.40 -1.52 2.16
C PHE A 206 7.24 -1.06 1.29
N VAL A 207 6.48 -2.01 0.71
CA VAL A 207 5.29 -1.65 -0.08
C VAL A 207 4.23 -0.97 0.79
N THR A 208 4.06 -1.40 2.04
CA THR A 208 3.16 -0.76 3.01
C THR A 208 3.56 0.68 3.30
N LEU A 209 4.83 0.97 3.56
CA LEU A 209 5.29 2.34 3.82
C LEU A 209 5.09 3.21 2.57
N VAL A 210 5.40 2.68 1.38
CA VAL A 210 5.20 3.41 0.13
C VAL A 210 3.73 3.79 -0.05
N HIS A 211 2.82 2.85 0.20
CA HIS A 211 1.37 3.04 0.14
C HIS A 211 0.86 3.98 1.26
N ALA A 212 1.31 3.82 2.51
CA ALA A 212 0.91 4.69 3.60
C ALA A 212 1.29 6.16 3.33
N PHE A 213 2.49 6.40 2.80
CA PHE A 213 2.96 7.74 2.42
C PHE A 213 2.23 8.31 1.19
N SER A 214 1.77 7.48 0.25
CA SER A 214 0.91 8.00 -0.84
C SER A 214 -0.45 8.46 -0.32
N ASN A 215 -0.97 7.81 0.71
CA ASN A 215 -2.29 8.12 1.28
C ASN A 215 -2.25 9.32 2.24
N ASN A 216 -1.16 9.48 3.00
CA ASN A 216 -1.00 10.58 3.93
C ASN A 216 0.44 11.12 3.86
N PRO A 217 0.75 12.02 2.91
CA PRO A 217 2.10 12.52 2.74
C PRO A 217 2.44 13.67 3.70
N LEU A 218 3.64 13.62 4.30
CA LEU A 218 4.26 14.76 4.97
C LEU A 218 5.57 15.11 4.28
N TYR A 219 5.54 16.12 3.41
CA TYR A 219 6.71 16.65 2.72
C TYR A 219 6.99 18.10 3.12
N LEU A 220 8.27 18.46 3.09
CA LEU A 220 8.78 19.81 3.30
C LEU A 220 8.68 20.65 2.03
N VAL A 221 8.58 20.03 0.85
CA VAL A 221 8.42 20.74 -0.44
C VAL A 221 6.97 20.62 -0.89
N ARG A 222 6.33 21.74 -1.23
CA ARG A 222 4.97 21.76 -1.77
C ARG A 222 5.02 22.03 -3.27
N SER A 223 4.67 21.02 -4.07
CA SER A 223 4.63 21.12 -5.53
C SER A 223 3.39 20.38 -6.06
N PRO A 224 2.75 20.86 -7.13
CA PRO A 224 1.69 20.11 -7.81
C PRO A 224 2.18 18.78 -8.39
N PHE A 225 3.49 18.63 -8.61
CA PHE A 225 4.11 17.42 -9.18
C PHE A 225 4.63 16.43 -8.13
N LEU A 226 4.37 16.68 -6.85
CA LEU A 226 4.95 15.91 -5.74
C LEU A 226 4.59 14.41 -5.79
N SER A 227 3.37 14.08 -6.14
CA SER A 227 2.92 12.69 -6.32
C SER A 227 3.66 11.99 -7.48
N THR A 228 3.94 12.72 -8.56
CA THR A 228 4.72 12.23 -9.71
C THR A 228 6.19 12.00 -9.33
N TYR A 229 6.83 12.94 -8.64
CA TYR A 229 8.19 12.75 -8.14
C TYR A 229 8.29 11.60 -7.14
N TYR A 230 7.28 11.45 -6.27
CA TYR A 230 7.22 10.33 -5.34
C TYR A 230 7.15 8.97 -6.05
N LEU A 231 6.24 8.85 -7.03
CA LEU A 231 6.11 7.67 -7.88
C LEU A 231 7.44 7.29 -8.54
N TYR A 232 8.09 8.24 -9.21
CA TYR A 232 9.37 7.98 -9.86
C TYR A 232 10.46 7.60 -8.88
N THR A 233 10.50 8.24 -7.72
CA THR A 233 11.53 7.99 -6.71
C THR A 233 11.43 6.58 -6.15
N PHE A 234 10.24 6.12 -5.73
CA PHE A 234 10.13 4.77 -5.17
C PHE A 234 10.35 3.69 -6.23
N LEU A 235 9.95 3.93 -7.49
CA LEU A 235 10.23 3.02 -8.60
C LEU A 235 11.74 2.94 -8.88
N PHE A 236 12.42 4.09 -8.95
CA PHE A 236 13.86 4.16 -9.13
C PHE A 236 14.62 3.42 -8.03
N VAL A 237 14.29 3.69 -6.76
CA VAL A 237 14.92 3.02 -5.60
C VAL A 237 14.66 1.51 -5.64
N THR A 238 13.47 1.08 -6.07
CA THR A 238 13.14 -0.35 -6.23
C THR A 238 13.96 -1.00 -7.36
N ILE A 239 14.18 -0.31 -8.47
CA ILE A 239 15.02 -0.80 -9.57
C ILE A 239 16.48 -0.93 -9.10
N LEU A 240 17.01 0.09 -8.42
CA LEU A 240 18.36 0.03 -7.84
C LEU A 240 18.51 -1.12 -6.85
N TRP A 241 17.48 -1.36 -6.03
CA TRP A 241 17.41 -2.50 -5.12
C TRP A 241 17.54 -3.83 -5.87
N MET A 242 16.80 -4.00 -6.97
CA MET A 242 16.87 -5.22 -7.80
C MET A 242 18.26 -5.41 -8.42
N ILE A 243 18.82 -4.35 -9.02
CA ILE A 243 20.15 -4.40 -9.65
C ILE A 243 21.21 -4.78 -8.61
N THR A 244 21.17 -4.16 -7.44
CA THR A 244 22.14 -4.42 -6.36
C THR A 244 22.08 -5.87 -5.90
N ASN A 245 20.88 -6.42 -5.71
CA ASN A 245 20.72 -7.82 -5.30
C ASN A 245 21.21 -8.81 -6.35
N GLU A 246 20.94 -8.54 -7.63
CA GLU A 246 21.43 -9.38 -8.74
C GLU A 246 22.97 -9.39 -8.79
N VAL A 247 23.61 -8.21 -8.65
CA VAL A 247 25.07 -8.10 -8.61
C VAL A 247 25.64 -8.86 -7.42
N LEU A 248 25.03 -8.74 -6.24
CA LEU A 248 25.47 -9.47 -5.04
C LEU A 248 25.30 -10.99 -5.20
N ALA A 249 24.20 -11.44 -5.79
CA ALA A 249 23.95 -12.86 -6.06
C ALA A 249 24.99 -13.45 -7.02
N ARG A 250 25.32 -12.76 -8.11
CA ARG A 250 26.36 -13.19 -9.06
C ARG A 250 27.75 -13.23 -8.44
N ARG A 251 28.09 -12.24 -7.60
CA ARG A 251 29.37 -12.27 -6.86
C ARG A 251 29.45 -13.45 -5.90
N ALA A 252 28.35 -13.80 -5.25
CA ALA A 252 28.29 -14.95 -4.36
C ALA A 252 28.41 -16.29 -5.12
N SER A 253 27.85 -16.40 -6.33
CA SER A 253 28.00 -17.61 -7.15
C SER A 253 29.44 -17.78 -7.65
N LEU A 254 30.09 -16.71 -8.11
CA LEU A 254 31.49 -16.75 -8.58
C LEU A 254 32.46 -17.15 -7.47
N ARG A 255 32.23 -16.75 -6.21
CA ARG A 255 33.05 -17.17 -5.06
C ARG A 255 32.89 -18.64 -4.66
N ARG A 256 31.85 -19.33 -5.18
CA ARG A 256 31.56 -20.73 -4.88
C ARG A 256 31.97 -21.69 -6.01
N SER A 257 32.38 -21.15 -7.16
CA SER A 257 32.95 -21.94 -8.24
C SER A 257 34.45 -22.15 -7.95
N PRO A 258 34.90 -23.41 -7.75
CA PRO A 258 36.30 -23.73 -7.50
C PRO A 258 37.20 -23.43 -8.70
#